data_AF-A0A7V1BRP6-F1
#
_entry.id   AF-A0A7V1BRP6-F1
#
_cell.length_a   1.000
_cell.length_b   1.000
_cell.length_c   1.000
_cell.angle_alpha   90.00
_cell.angle_beta   90.00
_cell.angle_gamma   90.00
#
_symmetry.space_group_name_H-M   'P 1'
#
loop_
_entity.id
_entity.type
_entity.pdbx_description
1 polymer ?
#
loop_
_entity_poly.entity_id
_entity_poly.type
_entity_poly.pdbx_seq_one_letter_code
_entity_poly.pdbx_strand_id
1 'polypeptide(L)'
;MHLLTPHFLSKLLGWHRAPVVTSAGTARGTALVLNTVQTTLLDRQQVSVMASREDRDNFVAIQVTLLASAPAWQCLAVAPSCAYRIKLIRHNSETGTRKLRALVAR
;
A
#
# COMPACT_ATOMS: atom_id res chain seq x y z
N MET A 1 -18.25 -8.06 -9.10
CA MET A 1 -16.87 -7.88 -8.60
C MET A 1 -16.93 -6.93 -7.40
N HIS A 2 -17.07 -7.45 -6.17
CA HIS A 2 -17.23 -6.59 -4.98
C HIS A 2 -15.87 -6.06 -4.52
N LEU A 3 -15.65 -4.76 -4.71
CA LEU A 3 -14.58 -4.01 -4.06
C LEU A 3 -14.83 -4.02 -2.56
N LEU A 4 -13.90 -4.60 -1.80
CA LEU A 4 -13.89 -4.52 -0.34
C LEU A 4 -13.57 -3.07 0.01
N THR A 5 -14.58 -2.29 0.40
CA THR A 5 -14.37 -0.91 0.80
C THR A 5 -13.57 -0.86 2.12
N PRO A 6 -12.77 0.19 2.35
CA PRO A 6 -11.95 0.32 3.57
C PRO A 6 -12.79 0.21 4.85
N HIS A 7 -14.02 0.72 4.80
CA HIS A 7 -15.01 0.68 5.88
C HIS A 7 -15.54 -0.74 6.18
N PHE A 8 -15.60 -1.62 5.18
CA PHE A 8 -15.99 -3.01 5.37
C PHE A 8 -14.87 -3.81 6.05
N LEU A 9 -13.61 -3.56 5.69
CA LEU A 9 -12.45 -4.20 6.28
C LEU A 9 -12.24 -3.81 7.75
N SER A 10 -12.41 -2.53 8.10
CA SER A 10 -12.26 -2.06 9.50
C SER A 10 -13.31 -2.66 10.44
N LYS A 11 -14.58 -2.76 10.00
CA LYS A 11 -15.64 -3.43 10.75
C LYS A 11 -15.42 -4.93 10.90
N LEU A 12 -14.88 -5.57 9.87
CA LEU A 12 -14.71 -7.02 9.83
C LEU A 12 -13.51 -7.52 10.65
N LEU A 13 -12.45 -6.72 10.77
CA LEU A 13 -11.29 -7.04 11.60
C LEU A 13 -11.44 -6.60 13.07
N GLY A 14 -12.55 -5.95 13.44
CA GLY A 14 -12.74 -5.38 14.79
C GLY A 14 -11.81 -4.20 15.09
N TRP A 15 -11.11 -3.69 14.09
CA TRP A 15 -10.19 -2.56 14.20
C TRP A 15 -10.88 -1.28 13.79
N HIS A 16 -11.79 -0.82 14.63
CA HIS A 16 -12.62 0.36 14.34
C HIS A 16 -11.82 1.67 14.24
N ARG A 17 -10.54 1.67 14.62
CA ARG A 17 -9.67 2.86 14.64
C ARG A 17 -8.40 2.73 13.80
N ALA A 18 -8.15 1.58 13.18
CA ALA A 18 -6.95 1.43 12.35
C ALA A 18 -7.22 2.00 10.94
N PRO A 19 -6.36 2.91 10.44
CA PRO A 19 -6.48 3.40 9.06
C PRO A 19 -6.25 2.25 8.09
N VAL A 20 -7.14 2.11 7.10
CA VAL A 20 -7.05 1.08 6.06
C VAL A 20 -6.60 1.74 4.77
N VAL A 21 -5.45 1.31 4.26
CA VAL A 21 -4.90 1.78 2.99
C VAL A 21 -5.06 0.68 1.94
N THR A 22 -5.66 1.02 0.81
CA THR A 22 -5.78 0.14 -0.35
C THR A 22 -4.75 0.52 -1.40
N SER A 23 -3.95 -0.45 -1.86
CA SER A 23 -2.94 -0.26 -2.90
C SER A 23 -3.08 -1.32 -3.99
N ALA A 24 -2.86 -0.93 -5.25
CA ALA A 24 -2.80 -1.85 -6.38
C ALA A 24 -1.63 -2.85 -6.27
N GLY A 25 -0.59 -2.51 -5.50
CA GLY A 25 0.55 -3.40 -5.24
C GLY A 25 0.26 -4.54 -4.26
N THR A 26 -0.88 -4.51 -3.55
CA THR A 26 -1.23 -5.55 -2.59
C THR A 26 -1.82 -6.77 -3.30
N ALA A 27 -1.16 -7.93 -3.17
CA ALA A 27 -1.64 -9.18 -3.76
C ALA A 27 -3.05 -9.54 -3.27
N ARG A 28 -3.91 -9.96 -4.21
CA ARG A 28 -5.32 -10.25 -3.96
C ARG A 28 -5.50 -11.30 -2.85
N GLY A 29 -6.42 -11.04 -1.93
CA GLY A 29 -6.70 -11.95 -0.81
C GLY A 29 -5.61 -11.95 0.27
N THR A 30 -4.69 -10.97 0.24
CA THR A 30 -3.74 -10.74 1.32
C THR A 30 -3.88 -9.32 1.86
N ALA A 31 -3.47 -9.12 3.10
CA ALA A 31 -3.30 -7.80 3.67
C ALA A 31 -2.00 -7.76 4.45
N LEU A 32 -1.41 -6.56 4.51
CA LEU A 32 -0.27 -6.25 5.35
C LEU A 32 -0.77 -5.43 6.52
N VAL A 33 -0.42 -5.85 7.73
CA VAL A 33 -0.74 -5.16 8.97
C VAL A 33 0.56 -4.61 9.51
N LEU A 34 0.62 -3.29 9.69
CA LEU A 34 1.77 -2.58 10.22
C LEU A 34 1.36 -1.81 11.47
N ASN A 35 2.14 -1.94 12.55
CA ASN A 35 2.04 -1.01 13.66
C ASN A 35 2.93 0.20 13.37
N THR A 36 2.31 1.28 12.89
CA THR A 36 3.05 2.47 12.44
C THR A 36 3.80 3.22 13.55
N VAL A 37 3.52 2.94 14.82
CA VAL A 37 4.27 3.51 15.96
C VAL A 37 5.71 2.97 16.02
N GLN A 38 5.93 1.77 15.46
CA GLN A 38 7.23 1.07 15.50
C GLN A 38 7.81 0.88 14.10
N THR A 39 7.34 1.65 13.12
CA THR A 39 7.88 1.63 11.76
C THR A 39 8.30 3.02 11.36
N THR A 40 9.51 3.15 10.81
CA THR A 40 10.02 4.42 10.29
C THR A 40 10.40 4.23 8.84
N LEU A 41 9.97 5.16 7.99
CA LEU A 41 10.39 5.23 6.60
C LEU A 41 11.61 6.16 6.52
N LEU A 42 12.71 5.63 6.02
CA LEU A 42 13.97 6.37 5.87
C LEU A 42 14.11 6.78 4.41
N ASP A 43 13.93 8.07 4.16
CA ASP A 43 14.13 8.68 2.85
C ASP A 43 15.54 9.23 2.73
N ARG A 44 16.27 8.80 1.70
CA ARG A 44 17.60 9.33 1.40
C ARG A 44 17.56 10.68 0.69
N GLN A 45 16.52 10.89 -0.13
CA GLN A 45 16.31 12.09 -0.91
C GLN A 45 14.81 12.23 -1.18
N GLN A 46 14.30 13.45 -1.04
CA GLN A 46 12.91 13.77 -1.32
C GLN A 46 12.61 13.73 -2.82
N VAL A 47 11.34 13.57 -3.16
CA VAL A 47 10.88 13.61 -4.55
C VAL A 47 11.31 14.91 -5.20
N SER A 48 12.03 14.82 -6.32
CA SER A 48 12.44 15.97 -7.12
C SER A 48 11.72 15.97 -8.46
N VAL A 49 11.32 17.15 -8.92
CA VAL A 49 10.77 17.33 -10.27
C VAL A 49 11.79 18.06 -11.10
N MET A 50 12.11 17.50 -12.26
CA MET A 50 13.03 18.05 -13.25
C MET A 50 12.27 18.29 -14.55
N ALA A 51 12.61 19.39 -15.22
CA ALA A 51 12.07 19.72 -16.53
C ALA A 51 13.22 19.84 -17.52
N SER A 52 13.06 19.28 -18.73
CA SER A 52 14.06 19.41 -19.79
C SER A 52 13.40 19.72 -21.14
N ARG A 53 13.95 20.75 -21.79
CA ARG A 53 13.67 21.12 -23.18
C ARG A 53 14.64 20.47 -24.18
N GLU A 54 15.73 19.93 -23.67
CA GLU A 54 16.86 19.39 -24.45
C GLU A 54 16.82 17.85 -24.50
N ASP A 55 15.84 17.24 -23.82
CA ASP A 55 15.63 15.80 -23.86
C ASP A 55 15.15 15.36 -25.25
N ARG A 56 15.97 14.58 -25.97
CA ARG A 56 15.71 14.13 -27.34
C ARG A 56 15.35 15.30 -28.28
N ASP A 57 14.34 15.11 -29.12
CA ASP A 57 13.88 16.11 -30.10
C ASP A 57 12.94 17.16 -29.50
N ASN A 58 12.82 17.23 -28.17
CA ASN A 58 11.90 18.15 -27.50
C ASN A 58 12.09 19.61 -27.92
N PHE A 59 13.32 20.03 -28.20
CA PHE A 59 13.60 21.38 -28.66
C PHE A 59 12.98 21.66 -30.03
N VAL A 60 13.10 20.72 -30.97
CA VAL A 60 12.58 20.85 -32.35
C VAL A 60 11.06 20.65 -32.37
N ALA A 61 10.55 19.74 -31.54
CA ALA A 61 9.12 19.46 -31.42
C ALA A 61 8.35 20.45 -30.52
N ILE A 62 9.04 21.43 -29.91
CA ILE A 62 8.47 22.40 -28.97
C ILE A 62 7.76 21.67 -27.81
N GLN A 63 8.44 20.68 -27.25
CA GLN A 63 7.97 19.86 -26.13
C GLN A 63 8.86 20.07 -24.89
N VAL A 64 8.34 19.67 -23.73
CA VAL A 64 9.07 19.65 -22.45
C VAL A 64 8.83 18.31 -21.78
N THR A 65 9.89 17.59 -21.46
CA THR A 65 9.80 16.40 -20.61
C THR A 65 9.80 16.84 -19.15
N LEU A 66 8.81 16.38 -18.39
CA LEU A 66 8.78 16.48 -16.93
C LEU A 66 9.11 15.09 -16.36
N LEU A 67 10.13 15.03 -15.50
CA LEU A 67 10.51 13.83 -14.77
C LEU A 67 10.37 14.09 -13.27
N ALA A 68 9.47 13.36 -12.62
CA ALA A 68 9.45 13.27 -11.16
C ALA A 68 10.27 12.05 -10.75
N SER A 69 11.37 12.28 -10.03
CA SER A 69 12.23 11.21 -9.55
C SER A 69 12.14 11.08 -8.04
N ALA A 70 12.04 9.84 -7.57
CA ALA A 70 12.21 9.46 -6.19
C ALA A 70 13.17 8.27 -6.19
N PRO A 71 14.39 8.38 -5.63
CA PRO A 71 15.32 7.25 -5.64
C PRO A 71 14.72 6.10 -4.85
N ALA A 72 14.80 4.89 -5.43
CA ALA A 72 14.17 3.67 -4.91
C ALA A 72 14.72 3.17 -3.56
N TRP A 73 15.65 3.89 -2.95
CA TRP A 73 16.25 3.56 -1.66
C TRP A 73 15.41 4.11 -0.52
N GLN A 74 14.14 3.69 -0.47
CA GLN A 74 13.29 3.86 0.70
C GLN A 74 13.47 2.62 1.56
N CYS A 75 14.10 2.77 2.72
CA CYS A 75 14.24 1.67 3.67
C CYS A 75 13.12 1.77 4.70
N LEU A 76 12.35 0.70 4.83
CA LEU A 76 11.38 0.55 5.91
C LEU A 76 12.09 -0.09 7.11
N ALA A 77 12.41 0.72 8.13
CA ALA A 77 12.91 0.21 9.40
C ALA A 77 11.72 -0.32 10.22
N VAL A 78 11.72 -1.62 10.46
CA VAL A 78 10.63 -2.38 11.11
C VAL A 78 11.24 -3.26 12.18
N ALA A 79 10.73 -3.16 13.40
CA ALA A 79 10.95 -4.22 14.38
C ALA A 79 10.26 -5.50 13.88
N PRO A 80 10.88 -6.69 13.95
CA PRO A 80 10.30 -7.91 13.37
C PRO A 80 8.91 -8.28 13.90
N SER A 81 8.51 -7.74 15.06
CA SER A 81 7.19 -7.94 15.67
C SER A 81 6.11 -6.96 15.21
N CYS A 82 6.42 -5.95 14.40
CA CYS A 82 5.47 -4.88 14.05
C CYS A 82 4.88 -4.98 12.62
N ALA A 83 5.24 -6.03 11.86
CA ALA A 83 4.71 -6.28 10.52
C ALA A 83 4.21 -7.72 10.36
N TYR A 84 2.95 -7.88 9.95
CA TYR A 84 2.32 -9.17 9.71
C TYR A 84 1.66 -9.23 8.35
N ARG A 85 1.92 -10.32 7.62
CA ARG A 85 1.16 -10.63 6.41
C ARG A 85 0.04 -11.60 6.75
N ILE A 86 -1.19 -11.22 6.43
CA ILE A 86 -2.37 -12.05 6.66
C ILE A 86 -2.98 -12.49 5.33
N LYS A 87 -3.43 -13.75 5.28
CA LYS A 87 -4.26 -14.25 4.19
C LYS A 87 -5.72 -14.08 4.57
N LEU A 88 -6.49 -13.44 3.70
CA LEU A 88 -7.91 -13.23 3.85
C LEU A 88 -8.66 -14.39 3.20
N ILE A 89 -9.25 -15.25 4.03
CA ILE A 89 -10.05 -16.39 3.58
C ILE A 89 -11.52 -16.03 3.74
N ARG A 90 -12.32 -16.21 2.67
CA ARG A 90 -13.78 -16.09 2.75
C ARG A 90 -14.32 -17.27 3.56
N HIS A 91 -14.94 -16.98 4.69
CA HIS A 91 -15.65 -17.97 5.50
C HIS A 91 -17.15 -17.77 5.30
N ASN A 92 -17.81 -18.71 4.64
CA ASN A 92 -19.26 -18.69 4.48
C ASN A 92 -19.87 -19.25 5.77
N SER A 93 -20.42 -18.41 6.65
CA SER A 93 -21.22 -18.92 7.78
C SER A 93 -22.67 -19.08 7.33
N GLU A 94 -23.27 -20.22 7.67
CA GLU A 94 -24.64 -20.64 7.32
C GLU A 94 -25.75 -19.66 7.75
N THR A 95 -25.41 -18.65 8.56
CA THR A 95 -26.28 -17.58 9.07
C THR A 95 -26.23 -16.27 8.25
N GLY A 96 -26.00 -16.34 6.94
CA GLY A 96 -26.20 -15.21 6.01
C GLY A 96 -25.20 -14.05 6.12
N THR A 97 -24.27 -14.07 7.07
CA THR A 97 -23.22 -13.03 7.20
C THR A 97 -21.89 -13.52 6.60
N ARG A 98 -21.45 -12.91 5.51
CA ARG A 98 -20.15 -13.20 4.89
C ARG A 98 -19.01 -12.71 5.81
N LYS A 99 -18.42 -13.59 6.60
CA LYS A 99 -17.25 -13.27 7.45
C LYS A 99 -15.96 -13.64 6.71
N LEU A 100 -14.96 -12.78 6.71
CA LEU A 100 -13.61 -13.11 6.27
C LEU A 100 -12.81 -13.45 7.53
N ARG A 101 -12.10 -14.58 7.54
CA ARG A 101 -11.14 -14.90 8.60
C ARG A 101 -9.75 -14.54 8.11
N ALA A 102 -9.01 -13.79 8.94
CA ALA A 102 -7.59 -13.54 8.73
C ALA A 102 -6.80 -14.70 9.34
N LEU A 103 -6.03 -15.40 8.52
CA LEU A 103 -5.02 -16.35 9.00
C LEU A 103 -3.68 -15.62 9.03
N VAL A 104 -3.06 -15.53 10.19
CA VAL A 104 -1.71 -14.98 10.35
C VAL A 104 -0.72 -16.04 9.89
N ALA A 105 0.01 -15.76 8.81
CA ALA A 105 1.17 -16.55 8.45
C ALA A 105 2.38 -15.96 9.22
N ARG A 106 3.03 -16.79 10.02
CA ARG A 106 4.34 -16.47 10.63
C ARG A 106 5.44 -16.82 9.65
#